data_AF-D1CHC3-F1
#
_entry.id   AF-D1CHC3-F1
#
_cell.length_a   1.000
_cell.length_b   1.000
_cell.length_c   1.000
_cell.angle_alpha   90.00
_cell.angle_beta   90.00
_cell.angle_gamma   90.00
#
_symmetry.space_group_name_H-M   'P 1'
#
loop_
_entity.id
_entity.type
_entity.pdbx_description
1 polymer ?
#
loop_
_entity_poly.entity_id
_entity_poly.type
_entity_poly.pdbx_seq_one_letter_code
_entity_poly.pdbx_strand_id
1 'polypeptide(L)'
;MGYGKDIVDARRWSLLTLLVVGAFLAFFELSKQVTAVEKLCPFGEDPFDATSSFGLQLGMLCASIALVRAFRAGGSDRLALRACVVALLSVGTSSIADLLGLLRYPGAWARDIRGWTLAACVLVLATLALGLWWQLTRQYIRFSYMMGGMGFPAGPLAWGLATLGLLGMLAYPPRWNANLAGELLSVVLGMGFLFGLVALLAFSRPLPVSGAPIDLLDDLSALLPPLRCWERHLRRGVWPLVVLLGLIGGGMLVVVEAMGEGFIAAADLPEVAALYVGCELMGAAMGFLLLGDYLYLVDRARQPT
;
A
#
# COMPACT_ATOMS: atom_id res chain seq x y z
N MET A 1 2.25 -8.98 -36.50
CA MET A 1 0.90 -9.26 -35.95
C MET A 1 0.67 -8.33 -34.77
N GLY A 2 -0.18 -7.31 -34.95
CA GLY A 2 -0.46 -6.25 -33.98
C GLY A 2 -1.76 -6.44 -33.20
N TYR A 3 -2.09 -7.68 -32.82
CA TYR A 3 -3.26 -7.96 -32.01
C TYR A 3 -2.90 -7.83 -30.53
N GLY A 4 -3.26 -6.71 -29.89
CA GLY A 4 -3.25 -6.63 -28.43
C GLY A 4 -2.92 -5.29 -27.78
N LYS A 5 -2.66 -4.21 -28.55
CA LYS A 5 -2.35 -2.90 -27.95
C LYS A 5 -3.54 -2.18 -27.32
N ASP A 6 -4.77 -2.62 -27.55
CA ASP A 6 -5.96 -1.79 -27.29
C ASP A 6 -6.85 -2.23 -26.11
N ILE A 7 -6.58 -3.34 -25.43
CA ILE A 7 -7.58 -3.90 -24.49
C ILE A 7 -7.43 -3.34 -23.07
N VAL A 8 -6.21 -3.01 -22.63
CA VAL A 8 -5.98 -2.41 -21.30
C VAL A 8 -4.90 -1.34 -21.39
N ASP A 9 -5.33 -0.08 -21.48
CA ASP A 9 -4.44 1.07 -21.46
C ASP A 9 -3.83 1.24 -20.06
N ALA A 10 -2.59 0.79 -19.89
CA ALA A 10 -1.86 0.87 -18.63
C ALA A 10 -1.66 2.31 -18.16
N ARG A 11 -1.58 3.29 -19.07
CA ARG A 11 -1.43 4.71 -18.71
C ARG A 11 -2.71 5.23 -18.09
N ARG A 12 -3.86 4.95 -18.71
CA ARG A 12 -5.17 5.30 -18.15
C ARG A 12 -5.36 4.69 -16.76
N TRP A 13 -5.06 3.41 -16.59
CA TRP A 13 -5.18 2.75 -15.29
C TRP A 13 -4.21 3.30 -14.25
N SER A 14 -2.98 3.63 -14.63
CA SER A 14 -1.99 4.22 -13.72
C SER A 14 -2.41 5.63 -13.26
N LEU A 15 -2.96 6.45 -14.17
CA LEU A 15 -3.49 7.78 -13.85
C LEU A 15 -4.73 7.69 -12.94
N LEU A 16 -5.69 6.81 -13.27
CA LEU A 16 -6.86 6.60 -12.42
C LEU A 16 -6.47 6.10 -11.03
N THR A 17 -5.50 5.19 -10.95
CA THR A 17 -4.99 4.69 -9.67
C THR A 17 -4.31 5.80 -8.87
N LEU A 18 -3.49 6.64 -9.51
CA LEU A 18 -2.88 7.80 -8.88
C LEU A 18 -3.94 8.77 -8.34
N LEU A 19 -5.02 9.02 -9.10
CA LEU A 19 -6.11 9.88 -8.65
C LEU A 19 -6.80 9.32 -7.40
N VAL A 20 -7.04 8.01 -7.33
CA VAL A 20 -7.64 7.37 -6.16
C VAL A 20 -6.71 7.42 -4.95
N VAL A 21 -5.42 7.13 -5.14
CA VAL A 21 -4.43 7.24 -4.06
C VAL A 21 -4.29 8.68 -3.59
N GLY A 22 -4.30 9.65 -4.50
CA GLY A 22 -4.26 11.08 -4.16
C GLY A 22 -5.53 11.54 -3.42
N ALA A 23 -6.70 11.02 -3.80
CA ALA A 23 -7.94 11.28 -3.06
C ALA A 23 -7.90 10.67 -1.66
N PHE A 24 -7.32 9.47 -1.50
CA PHE A 24 -7.11 8.84 -0.20
C PHE A 24 -6.10 9.61 0.66
N LEU A 25 -5.00 10.09 0.06
CA LEU A 25 -4.04 10.99 0.72
C LEU A 25 -4.72 12.25 1.24
N ALA A 26 -5.49 12.94 0.38
CA ALA A 26 -6.20 14.16 0.77
C ALA A 26 -7.20 13.88 1.90
N PHE A 27 -7.93 12.77 1.83
CA PHE A 27 -8.82 12.34 2.91
C PHE A 27 -8.06 12.10 4.22
N PHE A 28 -6.95 11.38 4.16
CA PHE A 28 -6.12 11.03 5.31
C PHE A 28 -5.52 12.28 5.99
N GLU A 29 -5.04 13.25 5.22
CA GLU A 29 -4.53 14.51 5.78
C GLU A 29 -5.66 15.38 6.33
N LEU A 30 -6.80 15.47 5.63
CA LEU A 30 -7.93 16.28 6.09
C LEU A 30 -8.56 15.72 7.37
N SER A 31 -8.59 14.40 7.55
CA SER A 31 -9.12 13.78 8.77
C SER A 31 -8.22 14.03 9.98
N LYS A 32 -6.91 14.18 9.78
CA LYS A 32 -5.92 14.45 10.84
C LYS A 32 -5.74 15.94 11.14
N GLN A 33 -5.72 16.80 10.12
CA GLN A 33 -5.33 18.21 10.28
C GLN A 33 -6.51 19.16 10.56
N VAL A 34 -7.72 18.81 10.14
CA VAL A 34 -8.88 19.68 10.34
C VAL A 34 -9.46 19.41 11.73
N THR A 35 -9.20 20.30 12.69
CA THR A 35 -9.62 20.17 14.11
C THR A 35 -11.11 19.82 14.30
N ALA A 36 -11.97 20.28 13.39
CA ALA A 36 -13.40 19.98 13.42
C ALA A 36 -13.76 18.53 13.07
N VAL A 37 -12.91 17.85 12.28
CA VAL A 37 -13.04 16.46 11.84
C VAL A 37 -12.24 15.53 12.73
N GLU A 38 -11.04 15.94 13.13
CA GLU A 38 -10.12 15.21 14.02
C GLU A 38 -10.83 14.73 15.30
N LYS A 39 -11.61 15.60 15.96
CA LYS A 39 -12.38 15.25 17.17
C LYS A 39 -13.47 14.20 16.95
N LEU A 40 -13.89 13.99 15.70
CA LEU A 40 -14.89 13.00 15.31
C LEU A 40 -14.24 11.76 14.69
N CYS A 41 -12.93 11.77 14.52
CA CYS A 41 -12.16 10.78 13.80
C CYS A 41 -11.55 9.80 14.81
N PRO A 42 -12.11 8.59 15.00
CA PRO A 42 -11.58 7.65 15.98
C PRO A 42 -10.30 6.95 15.50
N PHE A 43 -9.74 7.33 14.35
CA PHE A 43 -8.61 6.61 13.75
C PHE A 43 -7.38 6.65 14.65
N GLY A 44 -7.10 7.78 15.31
CA GLY A 44 -5.98 7.86 16.26
C GLY A 44 -6.16 7.00 17.52
N GLU A 45 -7.40 6.65 17.88
CA GLU A 45 -7.69 5.72 18.98
C GLU A 45 -7.78 4.26 18.51
N ASP A 46 -7.88 4.05 17.19
CA ASP A 46 -7.99 2.73 16.59
C ASP A 46 -6.59 2.08 16.53
N PRO A 47 -6.39 0.91 17.16
CA PRO A 47 -5.12 0.16 17.08
C PRO A 47 -4.66 -0.14 15.65
N PHE A 48 -5.54 0.03 14.66
CA PHE A 48 -5.26 -0.22 13.26
C PHE A 48 -4.99 1.05 12.43
N ASP A 49 -4.77 2.23 13.02
CA ASP A 49 -4.35 3.45 12.29
C ASP A 49 -3.11 3.22 11.41
N ALA A 50 -2.20 2.35 11.89
CA ALA A 50 -1.03 1.93 11.15
C ALA A 50 -1.39 1.29 9.80
N THR A 51 -2.51 0.56 9.71
CA THR A 51 -2.99 -0.05 8.46
C THR A 51 -3.19 1.01 7.38
N SER A 52 -3.80 2.13 7.74
CA SER A 52 -4.08 3.22 6.81
C SER A 52 -2.83 4.02 6.44
N SER A 53 -1.93 4.24 7.41
CA SER A 53 -0.64 4.89 7.19
C SER A 53 0.25 4.10 6.22
N PHE A 54 0.51 2.82 6.51
CA PHE A 54 1.29 1.96 5.63
C PHE A 54 0.57 1.68 4.31
N GLY A 55 -0.76 1.65 4.33
CA GLY A 55 -1.54 1.43 3.13
C GLY A 55 -1.53 2.62 2.18
N LEU A 56 -1.50 3.84 2.71
CA LEU A 56 -1.26 5.07 1.95
C LEU A 56 0.15 5.07 1.34
N GLN A 57 1.19 4.78 2.13
CA GLN A 57 2.58 4.74 1.65
C GLN A 57 2.78 3.68 0.56
N LEU A 58 2.30 2.45 0.78
CA LEU A 58 2.35 1.37 -0.21
C LEU A 58 1.56 1.75 -1.48
N GLY A 59 0.39 2.37 -1.30
CA GLY A 59 -0.44 2.90 -2.39
C GLY A 59 0.29 3.92 -3.25
N MET A 60 0.92 4.91 -2.62
CA MET A 60 1.70 5.95 -3.30
C MET A 60 2.92 5.39 -4.01
N LEU A 61 3.67 4.50 -3.36
CA LEU A 61 4.83 3.84 -3.96
C LEU A 61 4.41 3.03 -5.20
N CYS A 62 3.37 2.21 -5.09
CA CYS A 62 2.90 1.37 -6.20
C CYS A 62 2.26 2.19 -7.33
N ALA A 63 1.50 3.25 -7.03
CA ALA A 63 0.99 4.16 -8.06
C ALA A 63 2.14 4.87 -8.81
N SER A 64 3.20 5.26 -8.09
CA SER A 64 4.40 5.85 -8.70
C SER A 64 5.13 4.86 -9.60
N ILE A 65 5.32 3.60 -9.14
CA ILE A 65 5.87 2.51 -9.96
C ILE A 65 5.03 2.27 -11.21
N ALA A 66 3.70 2.27 -11.07
CA ALA A 66 2.78 2.09 -12.19
C ALA A 66 2.96 3.19 -13.25
N LEU A 67 3.02 4.46 -12.85
CA LEU A 67 3.24 5.59 -13.74
C LEU A 67 4.59 5.49 -14.46
N VAL A 68 5.66 5.27 -13.71
CA VAL A 68 7.01 5.11 -14.27
C VAL A 68 7.01 4.04 -15.36
N ARG A 69 6.39 2.89 -15.10
CA ARG A 69 6.32 1.77 -16.05
C ARG A 69 5.42 2.04 -17.25
N ALA A 70 4.25 2.65 -17.04
CA ALA A 70 3.29 2.92 -18.10
C ALA A 70 3.77 3.99 -19.10
N PHE A 71 4.64 4.91 -18.66
CA PHE A 71 5.20 5.97 -19.49
C PHE A 71 6.60 5.67 -20.02
N ARG A 72 7.27 4.61 -19.56
CA ARG A 72 8.57 4.18 -20.09
C ARG A 72 8.45 3.66 -21.52
N ALA A 73 9.31 4.13 -22.41
CA ALA A 73 9.46 3.56 -23.76
C ALA A 73 9.97 2.11 -23.65
N GLY A 74 9.18 1.15 -24.15
CA GLY A 74 9.45 -0.28 -23.99
C GLY A 74 9.15 -0.84 -22.60
N GLY A 75 8.45 -0.09 -21.74
CA GLY A 75 7.94 -0.56 -20.45
C GLY A 75 6.94 -1.71 -20.60
N SER A 76 6.78 -2.49 -19.53
CA SER A 76 5.81 -3.58 -19.50
C SER A 76 4.49 -3.09 -18.91
N ASP A 77 3.49 -2.88 -19.77
CA ASP A 77 2.12 -2.52 -19.38
C ASP A 77 1.60 -3.44 -18.26
N ARG A 78 1.92 -4.73 -18.32
CA ARG A 78 1.48 -5.71 -17.32
C ARG A 78 2.09 -5.47 -15.94
N LEU A 79 3.36 -5.06 -15.89
CA LEU A 79 4.02 -4.72 -14.63
C LEU A 79 3.49 -3.41 -14.04
N ALA A 80 3.09 -2.45 -14.88
CA ALA A 80 2.38 -1.26 -14.43
C ALA A 80 1.00 -1.61 -13.84
N LEU A 81 0.24 -2.49 -14.51
CA LEU A 81 -1.07 -2.93 -14.02
C LEU A 81 -0.99 -3.73 -12.72
N ARG A 82 0.06 -4.54 -12.51
CA ARG A 82 0.33 -5.20 -11.22
C ARG A 82 0.52 -4.20 -10.09
N ALA A 83 1.28 -3.14 -10.35
CA ALA A 83 1.46 -2.07 -9.37
C ALA A 83 0.14 -1.32 -9.13
N CYS A 84 -0.70 -1.11 -10.15
CA CYS A 84 -2.05 -0.56 -9.97
C CYS A 84 -2.93 -1.45 -9.06
N VAL A 85 -2.89 -2.77 -9.25
CA VAL A 85 -3.63 -3.73 -8.41
C VAL A 85 -3.23 -3.60 -6.95
N VAL A 86 -1.92 -3.59 -6.65
CA VAL A 86 -1.43 -3.46 -5.28
C VAL A 86 -1.82 -2.10 -4.68
N ALA A 87 -1.70 -1.01 -5.43
CA ALA A 87 -2.09 0.31 -4.95
C ALA A 87 -3.59 0.42 -4.63
N LEU A 88 -4.46 -0.06 -5.52
CA LEU A 88 -5.91 -0.04 -5.31
C LEU A 88 -6.33 -0.95 -4.15
N LEU A 89 -5.73 -2.14 -4.03
CA LEU A 89 -5.96 -3.01 -2.88
C LEU A 89 -5.49 -2.36 -1.58
N SER A 90 -4.36 -1.67 -1.57
CA SER A 90 -3.84 -0.99 -0.39
C SER A 90 -4.80 0.10 0.10
N VAL A 91 -5.29 0.96 -0.81
CA VAL A 91 -6.28 2.00 -0.49
C VAL A 91 -7.59 1.36 -0.02
N GLY A 92 -8.06 0.32 -0.72
CA GLY A 92 -9.29 -0.38 -0.37
C GLY A 92 -9.23 -1.04 1.02
N THR A 93 -8.15 -1.75 1.32
CA THR A 93 -7.92 -2.37 2.64
C THR A 93 -7.81 -1.33 3.74
N SER A 94 -7.11 -0.22 3.50
CA SER A 94 -7.01 0.90 4.46
C SER A 94 -8.37 1.53 4.73
N SER A 95 -9.13 1.82 3.67
CA SER A 95 -10.48 2.39 3.80
C SER A 95 -11.43 1.43 4.54
N ILE A 96 -11.28 0.11 4.36
CA ILE A 96 -12.05 -0.86 5.16
C ILE A 96 -11.64 -0.81 6.64
N ALA A 97 -10.34 -0.70 6.93
CA ALA A 97 -9.86 -0.55 8.31
C ALA A 97 -10.44 0.72 8.96
N ASP A 98 -10.43 1.86 8.26
CA ASP A 98 -11.06 3.11 8.73
C ASP A 98 -12.56 2.95 9.00
N LEU A 99 -13.30 2.23 8.14
CA LEU A 99 -14.71 1.91 8.38
C LEU A 99 -14.89 1.04 9.62
N LEU A 100 -14.01 0.07 9.86
CA LEU A 100 -14.04 -0.74 11.08
C LEU A 100 -13.76 0.12 12.32
N GLY A 101 -12.81 1.06 12.23
CA GLY A 101 -12.56 2.06 13.27
C GLY A 101 -13.83 2.87 13.59
N LEU A 102 -14.54 3.38 12.57
CA LEU A 102 -15.83 4.05 12.77
C LEU A 102 -16.85 3.14 13.45
N LEU A 103 -16.97 1.88 13.02
CA LEU A 103 -17.94 0.94 13.60
C LEU A 103 -17.62 0.58 15.06
N ARG A 104 -16.35 0.59 15.47
CA ARG A 104 -15.93 0.32 16.85
C ARG A 104 -16.22 1.49 17.80
N TYR A 105 -16.20 2.72 17.28
CA TYR A 105 -16.37 3.93 18.08
C TYR A 105 -17.55 4.80 17.59
N PRO A 106 -18.79 4.28 17.50
CA PRO A 106 -19.93 5.04 16.98
C PRO A 106 -20.28 6.26 17.83
N GLY A 107 -19.93 6.23 19.14
CA GLY A 107 -20.11 7.36 20.04
C GLY A 107 -19.32 8.60 19.66
N ALA A 108 -18.18 8.45 18.96
CA ALA A 108 -17.31 9.55 18.57
C ALA A 108 -17.86 10.37 17.38
N TRP A 109 -18.59 9.74 16.45
CA TRP A 109 -18.93 10.36 15.17
C TRP A 109 -20.43 10.33 14.82
N ALA A 110 -21.19 9.32 15.23
CA ALA A 110 -22.54 9.08 14.68
C ALA A 110 -23.58 10.15 15.07
N ARG A 111 -23.28 10.97 16.08
CA ARG A 111 -24.15 12.06 16.55
C ARG A 111 -23.93 13.38 15.80
N ASP A 112 -22.92 13.47 14.94
CA ASP A 112 -22.57 14.68 14.20
C ASP A 112 -22.66 14.45 12.69
N ILE A 113 -23.26 15.39 11.94
CA ILE A 113 -23.38 15.32 10.48
C ILE A 113 -22.00 15.26 9.79
N ARG A 114 -20.98 15.86 10.39
CA ARG A 114 -19.60 15.79 9.89
C ARG A 114 -19.03 14.38 10.04
N GLY A 115 -19.41 13.65 11.09
CA GLY A 115 -19.07 12.24 11.27
C GLY A 115 -19.70 11.37 10.18
N TRP A 116 -20.96 11.61 9.81
CA TRP A 116 -21.59 10.94 8.67
C TRP A 116 -20.93 11.29 7.33
N THR A 117 -20.47 12.54 7.18
CA THR A 117 -19.70 12.96 6.00
C THR A 117 -18.38 12.21 5.92
N LEU A 118 -17.65 12.09 7.03
CA LEU A 118 -16.43 11.28 7.14
C LEU A 118 -16.68 9.83 6.73
N ALA A 119 -17.71 9.19 7.31
CA ALA A 119 -18.10 7.81 6.99
C ALA A 119 -18.43 7.63 5.49
N ALA A 120 -19.18 8.58 4.91
CA ALA A 120 -19.51 8.56 3.48
C ALA A 120 -18.26 8.70 2.61
N CYS A 121 -17.33 9.58 2.95
CA CYS A 121 -16.06 9.74 2.24
C CYS A 121 -15.24 8.45 2.24
N VAL A 122 -15.06 7.81 3.40
CA VAL A 122 -14.34 6.52 3.48
C VAL A 122 -15.04 5.44 2.65
N LEU A 123 -16.37 5.36 2.72
CA LEU A 123 -17.15 4.39 1.95
C LEU A 123 -17.00 4.62 0.44
N VAL A 124 -17.02 5.87 -0.02
CA VAL A 124 -16.79 6.22 -1.42
C VAL A 124 -15.37 5.82 -1.87
N LEU A 125 -14.35 6.07 -1.04
CA LEU A 125 -12.98 5.68 -1.35
C LEU A 125 -12.81 4.15 -1.41
N ALA A 126 -13.38 3.43 -0.44
CA ALA A 126 -13.37 1.96 -0.41
C ALA A 126 -14.05 1.38 -1.67
N THR A 127 -15.25 1.87 -1.99
CA THR A 127 -16.03 1.38 -3.15
C THR A 127 -15.35 1.72 -4.46
N LEU A 128 -14.76 2.91 -4.59
CA LEU A 128 -14.02 3.33 -5.79
C LEU A 128 -12.76 2.48 -5.97
N ALA A 129 -11.93 2.32 -4.93
CA ALA A 129 -10.69 1.55 -5.00
C ALA A 129 -10.95 0.07 -5.32
N LEU A 130 -11.87 -0.57 -4.60
CA LEU A 130 -12.21 -1.99 -4.81
C LEU A 130 -12.96 -2.21 -6.12
N GLY A 131 -13.83 -1.26 -6.51
CA GLY A 131 -14.54 -1.30 -7.78
C GLY A 131 -13.60 -1.21 -8.98
N LEU A 132 -12.63 -0.29 -8.94
CA LEU A 132 -11.59 -0.17 -9.97
C LEU A 132 -10.67 -1.39 -9.99
N TRP A 133 -10.25 -1.90 -8.84
CA TRP A 133 -9.47 -3.15 -8.76
C TRP A 133 -10.23 -4.33 -9.39
N TRP A 134 -11.51 -4.48 -9.06
CA TRP A 134 -12.37 -5.51 -9.63
C TRP A 134 -12.51 -5.36 -11.15
N GLN A 135 -12.75 -4.14 -11.64
CA GLN A 135 -12.84 -3.88 -13.08
C GLN A 135 -11.53 -4.18 -13.81
N LEU A 136 -10.39 -3.71 -13.30
CA LEU A 136 -9.06 -3.95 -13.86
C LEU A 136 -8.78 -5.45 -13.95
N THR A 137 -8.96 -6.16 -12.84
CA THR A 137 -8.72 -7.60 -12.80
C THR A 137 -9.69 -8.38 -13.68
N ARG A 138 -10.97 -7.97 -13.78
CA ARG A 138 -11.95 -8.59 -14.69
C ARG A 138 -11.58 -8.42 -16.16
N GLN A 139 -11.17 -7.21 -16.57
CA GLN A 139 -10.71 -6.95 -17.93
C GLN A 139 -9.52 -7.84 -18.28
N TYR A 140 -8.60 -7.99 -17.33
CA TYR A 140 -7.40 -8.79 -17.54
C TYR A 140 -7.64 -10.30 -17.51
N ILE A 141 -8.48 -10.79 -16.60
CA ILE A 141 -8.82 -12.23 -16.52
C ILE A 141 -9.51 -12.67 -17.81
N ARG A 142 -10.42 -11.86 -18.36
CA ARG A 142 -11.04 -12.13 -19.68
C ARG A 142 -9.99 -12.28 -20.78
N PHE A 143 -8.95 -11.45 -20.76
CA PHE A 143 -7.84 -11.56 -21.70
C PHE A 143 -7.00 -12.83 -21.47
N SER A 144 -6.75 -13.21 -20.23
CA SER A 144 -5.95 -14.39 -19.88
C SER A 144 -6.64 -15.71 -20.24
N TYR A 145 -7.96 -15.80 -20.07
CA TYR A 145 -8.74 -16.98 -20.47
C TYR A 145 -8.72 -17.19 -21.98
N MET A 146 -8.74 -16.11 -22.77
CA MET A 146 -8.57 -16.21 -24.23
C MET A 146 -7.20 -16.79 -24.62
N MET A 147 -6.20 -16.63 -23.75
CA MET A 147 -4.83 -17.13 -23.95
C MET A 147 -4.58 -18.52 -23.31
N GLY A 148 -5.62 -19.22 -22.86
CA GLY A 148 -5.51 -20.61 -22.38
C GLY A 148 -4.93 -20.79 -20.97
N GLY A 149 -4.90 -19.74 -20.14
CA GLY A 149 -4.44 -19.85 -18.76
C GLY A 149 -5.46 -20.57 -17.86
N MET A 150 -5.07 -21.68 -17.23
CA MET A 150 -5.85 -22.31 -16.17
C MET A 150 -5.96 -21.37 -14.95
N GLY A 151 -7.19 -21.06 -14.54
CA GLY A 151 -7.47 -20.24 -13.37
C GLY A 151 -7.11 -20.96 -12.06
N PHE A 152 -6.61 -20.22 -11.07
CA PHE A 152 -6.27 -20.75 -9.75
C PHE A 152 -7.51 -20.82 -8.83
N PRO A 153 -7.70 -21.91 -8.06
CA PRO A 153 -8.78 -22.06 -7.08
C PRO A 153 -8.52 -21.32 -5.75
N ALA A 154 -7.55 -20.41 -5.67
CA ALA A 154 -7.19 -19.73 -4.42
C ALA A 154 -8.23 -18.70 -3.93
N GLY A 155 -9.28 -18.43 -4.72
CA GLY A 155 -10.31 -17.42 -4.42
C GLY A 155 -10.97 -17.61 -3.05
N PRO A 156 -11.62 -18.76 -2.76
CA PRO A 156 -12.34 -18.94 -1.50
C PRO A 156 -11.46 -18.86 -0.26
N LEU A 157 -10.24 -19.42 -0.32
CA LEU A 157 -9.29 -19.36 0.79
C LEU A 157 -8.85 -17.92 1.05
N ALA A 158 -8.55 -17.16 -0.01
CA ALA A 158 -8.17 -15.76 0.10
C ALA A 158 -9.26 -14.93 0.78
N TRP A 159 -10.52 -15.13 0.36
CA TRP A 159 -11.68 -14.47 0.98
C TRP A 159 -11.91 -14.92 2.43
N GLY A 160 -11.72 -16.20 2.74
CA GLY A 160 -11.83 -16.73 4.10
C GLY A 160 -10.82 -16.09 5.05
N LEU A 161 -9.54 -16.03 4.65
CA LEU A 161 -8.47 -15.40 5.43
C LEU A 161 -8.67 -13.89 5.56
N ALA A 162 -9.12 -13.22 4.49
CA ALA A 162 -9.49 -11.80 4.54
C ALA A 162 -10.59 -11.53 5.58
N THR A 163 -11.64 -12.36 5.57
CA THR A 163 -12.76 -12.26 6.50
C THR A 163 -12.30 -12.51 7.93
N LEU A 164 -11.46 -13.52 8.16
CA LEU A 164 -10.89 -13.81 9.48
C LEU A 164 -10.03 -12.65 10.00
N GLY A 165 -9.22 -12.03 9.15
CA GLY A 165 -8.44 -10.84 9.51
C GLY A 165 -9.33 -9.67 9.94
N LEU A 166 -10.39 -9.38 9.17
CA LEU A 166 -11.36 -8.33 9.50
C LEU A 166 -12.10 -8.61 10.82
N LEU A 167 -12.49 -9.86 11.06
CA LEU A 167 -13.10 -10.27 12.33
C LEU A 167 -12.12 -10.13 13.49
N GLY A 168 -10.84 -10.46 13.27
CA GLY A 168 -9.77 -10.25 14.24
C GLY A 168 -9.58 -8.78 14.61
N MET A 169 -9.64 -7.88 13.61
CA MET A 169 -9.59 -6.44 13.87
C MET A 169 -10.80 -5.95 14.66
N LEU A 170 -12.00 -6.39 14.28
CA LEU A 170 -13.22 -6.01 14.97
C LEU A 170 -13.25 -6.51 16.43
N ALA A 171 -12.70 -7.70 16.67
CA ALA A 171 -12.60 -8.33 17.99
C ALA A 171 -11.42 -7.83 18.83
N TYR A 172 -10.56 -6.95 18.30
CA TYR A 172 -9.35 -6.49 18.98
C TYR A 172 -9.70 -5.75 20.29
N PRO A 173 -9.20 -6.19 21.46
CA PRO A 173 -9.54 -5.55 22.73
C PRO A 173 -8.93 -4.15 22.85
N PRO A 174 -9.70 -3.10 23.17
CA PRO A 174 -9.15 -1.76 23.36
C PRO A 174 -8.04 -1.71 24.41
N ARG A 175 -8.12 -2.50 25.48
CA ARG A 175 -7.10 -2.49 26.55
C ARG A 175 -5.70 -2.93 26.10
N TRP A 176 -5.58 -3.57 24.94
CA TRP A 176 -4.29 -4.03 24.45
C TRP A 176 -3.42 -2.89 23.93
N ASN A 177 -3.96 -1.71 23.61
CA ASN A 177 -3.17 -0.53 23.25
C ASN A 177 -2.91 0.41 24.44
N ALA A 178 -3.12 -0.04 25.69
CA ALA A 178 -3.00 0.82 26.87
C ALA A 178 -1.55 1.16 27.26
N ASN A 179 -0.55 0.60 26.58
CA ASN A 179 0.87 0.89 26.79
C ASN A 179 1.65 0.78 25.47
N LEU A 180 2.88 1.30 25.45
CA LEU A 180 3.75 1.34 24.27
C LEU A 180 3.94 -0.04 23.61
N ALA A 181 4.15 -1.10 24.39
CA ALA A 181 4.33 -2.45 23.84
C ALA A 181 3.06 -2.94 23.12
N GLY A 182 1.91 -2.58 23.68
CA GLY A 182 0.60 -2.82 23.11
C GLY A 182 0.31 -2.04 21.84
N GLU A 183 0.67 -0.76 21.81
CA GLU A 183 0.61 0.08 20.61
C GLU A 183 1.51 -0.49 19.51
N LEU A 184 2.76 -0.83 19.82
CA LEU A 184 3.69 -1.48 18.91
C LEU A 184 3.14 -2.80 18.35
N LEU A 185 2.56 -3.64 19.20
CA LEU A 185 1.90 -4.87 18.76
C LEU A 185 0.75 -4.57 17.79
N SER A 186 -0.05 -3.55 18.09
CA SER A 186 -1.17 -3.11 17.24
C SER A 186 -0.67 -2.67 15.86
N VAL A 187 0.42 -1.89 15.83
CA VAL A 187 1.10 -1.45 14.61
C VAL A 187 1.58 -2.65 13.79
N VAL A 188 2.28 -3.61 14.41
CA VAL A 188 2.76 -4.84 13.74
C VAL A 188 1.60 -5.65 13.16
N LEU A 189 0.51 -5.81 13.93
CA LEU A 189 -0.68 -6.55 13.50
C LEU A 189 -1.39 -5.84 12.35
N GLY A 190 -1.50 -4.51 12.39
CA GLY A 190 -2.05 -3.69 11.31
C GLY A 190 -1.23 -3.81 10.02
N MET A 191 0.11 -3.71 10.12
CA MET A 191 1.01 -3.96 8.98
C MET A 191 0.83 -5.38 8.44
N GLY A 192 0.85 -6.39 9.30
CA GLY A 192 0.68 -7.80 8.92
C GLY A 192 -0.65 -8.06 8.22
N PHE A 193 -1.73 -7.48 8.73
CA PHE A 193 -3.03 -7.53 8.10
C PHE A 193 -3.02 -6.87 6.72
N LEU A 194 -2.51 -5.64 6.60
CA LEU A 194 -2.43 -4.92 5.32
C LEU A 194 -1.63 -5.71 4.29
N PHE A 195 -0.35 -5.98 4.55
CA PHE A 195 0.54 -6.60 3.57
C PHE A 195 0.11 -8.03 3.26
N GLY A 196 -0.31 -8.80 4.28
CA GLY A 196 -0.80 -10.16 4.11
C GLY A 196 -2.04 -10.21 3.24
N LEU A 197 -3.03 -9.34 3.50
CA LEU A 197 -4.27 -9.30 2.73
C LEU A 197 -4.04 -8.82 1.29
N VAL A 198 -3.28 -7.73 1.11
CA VAL A 198 -2.96 -7.19 -0.21
C VAL A 198 -2.19 -8.22 -1.04
N ALA A 199 -1.20 -8.90 -0.46
CA ALA A 199 -0.45 -9.95 -1.14
C ALA A 199 -1.38 -11.12 -1.51
N LEU A 200 -2.14 -11.64 -0.56
CA LEU A 200 -3.06 -12.76 -0.77
C LEU A 200 -4.04 -12.48 -1.92
N LEU A 201 -4.65 -11.28 -1.93
CA LEU A 201 -5.58 -10.88 -2.99
C LEU A 201 -4.88 -10.63 -4.33
N ALA A 202 -3.71 -10.00 -4.34
CA ALA A 202 -2.93 -9.76 -5.55
C ALA A 202 -2.48 -11.08 -6.20
N PHE A 203 -1.96 -12.02 -5.41
CA PHE A 203 -1.52 -13.34 -5.88
C PHE A 203 -2.67 -14.28 -6.23
N SER A 204 -3.87 -14.09 -5.68
CA SER A 204 -5.06 -14.82 -6.14
C SER A 204 -5.43 -14.52 -7.60
N ARG A 205 -4.90 -13.42 -8.16
CA ARG A 205 -5.12 -12.96 -9.54
C ARG A 205 -3.78 -12.60 -10.20
N PRO A 206 -2.91 -13.59 -10.46
CA PRO A 206 -1.60 -13.32 -11.02
C PRO A 206 -1.74 -12.82 -12.46
N LEU A 207 -1.13 -11.67 -12.75
CA LEU A 207 -1.11 -11.09 -14.09
C LEU A 207 0.11 -11.63 -14.87
N PRO A 208 0.01 -12.62 -15.79
CA PRO A 208 1.14 -13.18 -16.55
C PRO A 208 2.19 -12.16 -17.00
N VAL A 209 3.45 -12.42 -16.69
CA VAL A 209 4.57 -11.64 -17.24
C VAL A 209 5.03 -12.31 -18.53
N SER A 210 5.05 -11.57 -19.63
CA SER A 210 5.65 -12.03 -20.89
C SER A 210 6.69 -11.03 -21.34
N GLY A 211 7.89 -11.52 -21.67
CA GLY A 211 8.99 -10.71 -22.20
C GLY A 211 10.27 -10.83 -21.39
N ALA A 212 11.32 -10.17 -21.88
CA ALA A 212 12.59 -10.06 -21.17
C ALA A 212 12.36 -9.46 -19.77
N PRO A 213 13.06 -9.93 -18.73
CA PRO A 213 12.84 -9.45 -17.38
C PRO A 213 13.35 -8.01 -17.28
N ILE A 214 12.44 -7.05 -17.35
CA ILE A 214 12.68 -5.65 -17.03
C ILE A 214 12.15 -5.45 -15.62
N ASP A 215 13.01 -5.08 -14.68
CA ASP A 215 12.62 -4.83 -13.30
C ASP A 215 12.54 -3.33 -12.98
N LEU A 216 12.12 -3.01 -11.75
CA LEU A 216 12.01 -1.61 -11.32
C LEU A 216 13.35 -0.88 -11.37
N LEU A 217 14.47 -1.56 -11.09
CA LEU A 217 15.79 -0.94 -11.15
C LEU A 217 16.12 -0.50 -12.59
N ASP A 218 15.76 -1.29 -13.59
CA ASP A 218 15.89 -0.87 -14.99
C ASP A 218 15.06 0.39 -15.28
N ASP A 219 13.87 0.50 -14.69
CA ASP A 219 12.98 1.67 -14.86
C ASP A 219 13.60 2.92 -14.23
N LEU A 220 14.10 2.79 -12.99
CA LEU A 220 14.73 3.88 -12.25
C LEU A 220 16.06 4.31 -12.88
N SER A 221 16.90 3.37 -13.33
CA SER A 221 18.15 3.65 -14.05
C SER A 221 17.93 4.35 -15.40
N ALA A 222 16.75 4.19 -16.01
CA ALA A 222 16.37 4.90 -17.21
C ALA A 222 15.94 6.35 -16.91
N LEU A 223 15.22 6.58 -15.81
CA LEU A 223 14.77 7.92 -15.40
C LEU A 223 15.86 8.75 -14.72
N LEU A 224 16.73 8.09 -13.95
CA LEU A 224 17.75 8.72 -13.13
C LEU A 224 19.12 8.10 -13.51
N PRO A 225 19.78 8.59 -14.58
CA PRO A 225 21.07 8.08 -15.02
C PRO A 225 22.15 7.93 -13.93
N PRO A 226 22.23 8.81 -12.90
CA PRO A 226 23.16 8.63 -11.79
C PRO A 226 22.95 7.33 -11.01
N LEU A 227 21.75 6.74 -11.00
CA LEU A 227 21.51 5.46 -10.31
C LEU A 227 22.21 4.28 -10.99
N ARG A 228 22.64 4.41 -12.25
CA ARG A 228 23.35 3.33 -12.97
C ARG A 228 24.66 2.93 -12.31
N CYS A 229 25.35 3.84 -11.62
CA CYS A 229 26.57 3.49 -10.89
C CYS A 229 26.26 2.69 -9.60
N TRP A 230 25.08 2.90 -9.03
CA TRP A 230 24.57 2.17 -7.85
C TRP A 230 23.82 0.89 -8.22
N GLU A 231 23.39 0.75 -9.46
CA GLU A 231 22.59 -0.39 -9.93
C GLU A 231 23.25 -1.74 -9.63
N ARG A 232 24.57 -1.86 -9.85
CA ARG A 232 25.31 -3.09 -9.49
C ARG A 232 25.25 -3.40 -8.00
N HIS A 233 25.27 -2.39 -7.14
CA HIS A 233 25.17 -2.57 -5.68
C HIS A 233 23.75 -2.93 -5.27
N LEU A 234 22.74 -2.26 -5.83
CA LEU A 234 21.33 -2.54 -5.58
C LEU A 234 20.89 -3.92 -6.14
N ARG A 235 21.55 -4.41 -7.19
CA ARG A 235 21.31 -5.76 -7.75
C ARG A 235 22.01 -6.87 -6.97
N ARG A 236 23.12 -6.59 -6.29
CA ARG A 236 23.82 -7.58 -5.42
C ARG A 236 22.99 -8.01 -4.22
N GLY A 237 22.07 -7.16 -3.78
CA GLY A 237 21.15 -7.48 -2.71
C GLY A 237 19.99 -6.51 -2.68
N VAL A 238 18.81 -7.05 -2.46
CA VAL A 238 17.54 -6.30 -2.33
C VAL A 238 17.46 -5.54 -1.00
N TRP A 239 18.16 -6.02 0.02
CA TRP A 239 18.13 -5.46 1.37
C TRP A 239 18.64 -4.01 1.47
N PRO A 240 19.71 -3.58 0.78
CA PRO A 240 20.07 -2.17 0.67
C PRO A 240 18.92 -1.25 0.25
N LEU A 241 18.08 -1.68 -0.71
CA LEU A 241 16.92 -0.90 -1.15
C LEU A 241 15.86 -0.83 -0.05
N VAL A 242 15.56 -1.97 0.60
CA VAL A 242 14.62 -2.03 1.74
C VAL A 242 15.08 -1.13 2.88
N VAL A 243 16.36 -1.20 3.24
CA VAL A 243 16.96 -0.37 4.29
C VAL A 243 16.89 1.11 3.92
N LEU A 244 17.24 1.46 2.68
CA LEU A 244 17.17 2.84 2.22
C LEU A 244 15.75 3.39 2.27
N LEU A 245 14.76 2.62 1.80
CA LEU A 245 13.35 3.02 1.86
C LEU A 245 12.87 3.23 3.29
N GLY A 246 13.17 2.30 4.20
CA GLY A 246 12.79 2.43 5.61
C GLY A 246 13.48 3.60 6.32
N LEU A 247 14.76 3.86 6.03
CA LEU A 247 15.49 5.01 6.58
C LEU A 247 14.92 6.34 6.07
N ILE A 248 14.61 6.44 4.78
CA ILE A 248 14.01 7.65 4.20
C ILE A 248 12.60 7.86 4.75
N GLY A 249 11.76 6.83 4.73
CA GLY A 249 10.39 6.89 5.26
C GLY A 249 10.37 7.27 6.73
N GLY A 250 11.14 6.57 7.56
CA GLY A 250 11.21 6.83 9.00
C GLY A 250 11.80 8.19 9.32
N GLY A 251 12.87 8.59 8.62
CA GLY A 251 13.45 9.92 8.77
C GLY A 251 12.49 11.05 8.40
N MET A 252 11.70 10.88 7.33
CA MET A 252 10.67 11.85 6.96
C MET A 252 9.57 11.96 8.03
N LEU A 253 9.11 10.84 8.59
CA LEU A 253 8.11 10.86 9.67
C LEU A 253 8.64 11.57 10.93
N VAL A 254 9.88 11.33 11.32
CA VAL A 254 10.52 12.06 12.45
C VAL A 254 10.53 13.57 12.20
N VAL A 255 10.82 13.99 10.97
CA VAL A 255 10.82 15.43 10.61
C VAL A 255 9.40 15.99 10.65
N VAL A 256 8.41 15.28 10.11
CA VAL A 256 6.99 15.71 10.14
C VAL A 256 6.50 15.84 11.57
N GLU A 257 6.81 14.86 12.43
CA GLU A 257 6.48 14.90 13.86
C GLU A 257 7.09 16.11 14.55
N ALA A 258 8.39 16.34 14.36
CA ALA A 258 9.10 17.48 14.93
C ALA A 258 8.59 18.84 14.42
N MET A 259 7.94 18.89 13.25
CA MET A 259 7.30 20.09 12.74
C MET A 259 5.87 20.28 13.29
N GLY A 260 5.15 19.19 13.59
CA GLY A 260 3.76 19.20 14.04
C GLY A 260 3.60 19.48 15.54
N GLU A 261 4.33 18.76 16.38
CA GLU A 261 4.24 18.89 17.85
C GLU A 261 5.18 19.97 18.43
N GLY A 262 6.00 20.58 17.58
CA GLY A 262 7.10 21.45 17.97
C GLY A 262 8.41 20.66 18.12
N PHE A 263 9.52 21.38 18.37
CA PHE A 263 10.83 20.74 18.48
C PHE A 263 10.83 19.68 19.60
N ILE A 264 10.90 18.41 19.19
CA ILE A 264 11.12 17.26 20.09
C ILE A 264 12.34 17.57 20.95
N ALA A 265 12.21 17.40 22.26
CA ALA A 265 13.34 17.59 23.16
C ALA A 265 14.49 16.67 22.73
N ALA A 266 15.71 17.20 22.67
CA ALA A 266 16.86 16.45 22.16
C ALA A 266 17.10 15.10 22.89
N ALA A 267 16.61 14.98 24.13
CA ALA A 267 16.66 13.75 24.92
C ALA A 267 15.75 12.63 24.38
N ASP A 268 14.61 12.97 23.77
CA ASP A 268 13.58 12.01 23.34
C ASP A 268 13.74 11.64 21.85
N LEU A 269 14.48 12.46 21.08
CA LEU A 269 14.72 12.26 19.65
C LEU A 269 15.24 10.85 19.30
N PRO A 270 16.20 10.24 20.03
CA PRO A 270 16.68 8.90 19.69
C PRO A 270 15.60 7.82 19.78
N GLU A 271 14.71 7.93 20.77
CA GLU A 271 13.63 6.97 20.98
C GLU A 271 12.56 7.10 19.88
N VAL A 272 12.11 8.33 19.62
CA VAL A 272 11.16 8.63 18.54
C VAL A 272 11.73 8.21 17.17
N ALA A 273 13.01 8.49 16.92
CA ALA A 273 13.66 8.09 15.69
C ALA A 273 13.77 6.56 15.56
N ALA A 274 14.15 5.86 16.64
CA ALA A 274 14.21 4.40 16.63
C ALA A 274 12.83 3.76 16.35
N LEU A 275 11.77 4.34 16.93
CA LEU A 275 10.39 3.90 16.72
C LEU A 275 9.97 4.04 15.25
N TYR A 276 10.04 5.27 14.70
CA TYR A 276 9.61 5.53 13.33
C TYR A 276 10.46 4.80 12.29
N VAL A 277 11.79 4.84 12.43
CA VAL A 277 12.69 4.13 11.51
C VAL A 277 12.51 2.62 11.62
N GLY A 278 12.34 2.08 12.83
CA GLY A 278 12.10 0.64 13.04
C GLY A 278 10.81 0.16 12.39
N CYS A 279 9.70 0.89 12.61
CA CYS A 279 8.41 0.60 11.99
C CYS A 279 8.48 0.67 10.45
N GLU A 280 9.13 1.70 9.90
CA GLU A 280 9.26 1.88 8.44
C GLU A 280 10.17 0.83 7.80
N LEU A 281 11.28 0.44 8.45
CA LEU A 281 12.12 -0.68 8.01
C LEU A 281 11.34 -1.99 7.99
N MET A 282 10.52 -2.24 9.02
CA MET A 282 9.69 -3.43 9.10
C MET A 282 8.61 -3.43 8.00
N GLY A 283 7.90 -2.32 7.81
CA GLY A 283 6.93 -2.16 6.73
C GLY A 283 7.54 -2.35 5.35
N ALA A 284 8.70 -1.74 5.08
CA ALA A 284 9.45 -1.91 3.83
C ALA A 284 9.90 -3.37 3.63
N ALA A 285 10.37 -4.05 4.68
CA ALA A 285 10.77 -5.44 4.63
C ALA A 285 9.58 -6.37 4.35
N MET A 286 8.44 -6.16 5.02
CA MET A 286 7.22 -6.94 4.80
C MET A 286 6.67 -6.75 3.39
N GLY A 287 6.59 -5.50 2.93
CA GLY A 287 6.21 -5.18 1.55
C GLY A 287 7.12 -5.85 0.53
N PHE A 288 8.43 -5.81 0.75
CA PHE A 288 9.37 -6.48 -0.14
C PHE A 288 9.22 -8.01 -0.11
N LEU A 289 9.18 -8.62 1.07
CA LEU A 289 9.08 -10.08 1.21
C LEU A 289 7.79 -10.65 0.63
N LEU A 290 6.68 -9.93 0.81
CA LEU A 290 5.35 -10.41 0.40
C LEU A 290 4.99 -9.99 -1.02
N LEU A 291 5.42 -8.82 -1.51
CA LEU A 291 4.99 -8.26 -2.79
C LEU A 291 6.13 -8.07 -3.80
N GLY A 292 7.40 -8.20 -3.40
CA GLY A 292 8.55 -7.89 -4.25
C GLY A 292 8.60 -8.70 -5.55
N ASP A 293 8.29 -9.99 -5.47
CA ASP A 293 8.21 -10.87 -6.63
C ASP A 293 6.96 -10.59 -7.48
N TYR A 294 5.84 -10.23 -6.85
CA TYR A 294 4.64 -9.81 -7.60
C TYR A 294 4.93 -8.55 -8.40
N LEU A 295 5.56 -7.56 -7.78
CA LEU A 295 5.85 -6.26 -8.37
C LEU A 295 7.08 -6.28 -9.27
N TYR A 296 7.85 -7.37 -9.36
CA TYR A 296 9.12 -7.43 -10.09
C TYR A 296 10.04 -6.27 -9.68
N LEU A 297 10.26 -6.11 -8.36
CA LEU A 297 11.12 -5.03 -7.86
C LEU A 297 12.58 -5.27 -8.24
N VAL A 298 13.05 -6.52 -8.13
CA VAL A 298 14.39 -6.95 -8.54
C VAL A 298 14.30 -8.32 -9.20
N ASP A 299 14.91 -8.45 -10.37
CA ASP A 299 15.03 -9.75 -11.05
C ASP A 299 16.05 -10.65 -10.34
N ARG A 300 15.56 -11.66 -9.61
CA ARG A 300 16.42 -12.63 -8.92
C ARG A 300 17.27 -13.46 -9.88
N ALA A 301 16.84 -13.66 -11.13
CA ALA A 301 17.61 -14.42 -12.11
C ALA A 301 18.89 -13.71 -12.56
N ARG A 302 18.99 -12.39 -12.32
CA ARG A 302 20.16 -11.55 -12.64
C ARG A 302 21.06 -11.29 -11.44
N GLN A 303 20.78 -11.89 -10.28
CA GLN A 303 21.65 -11.73 -9.13
C GLN A 303 22.97 -12.49 -9.37
N PRO A 304 24.13 -11.85 -9.18
CA PRO A 304 25.40 -12.55 -9.25
C PRO A 304 25.44 -13.63 -8.16
N THR A 305 25.64 -14.88 -8.56
CA THR A 305 25.87 -16.02 -7.67
C THR A 305 27.16 -15.86 -6.88
#